data_AF-A0A922NKX7-F1
#
_entry.id   AF-A0A922NKX7-F1
#
_cell.length_a   1.000
_cell.length_b   1.000
_cell.length_c   1.000
_cell.angle_alpha   90.00
_cell.angle_beta   90.00
_cell.angle_gamma   90.00
#
_symmetry.space_group_name_H-M   'P 1'
#
loop_
_entity.id
_entity.type
_entity.pdbx_description
1 polymer ?
#
loop_
_entity_poly.entity_id
_entity_poly.type
_entity_poly.pdbx_seq_one_letter_code
_entity_poly.pdbx_strand_id
1 'polypeptide(L)'
;MSKFYELSTANQHLRAHHAFLMPQYTRELFIRCGEVSEEGVISLHACLIEFADTWSELGFPDECPLSSSEEDIRKHDQQFQSYRDFHRVQEMARKLFSTDSEGWISPQLDFAKWQRMNIELLQVLTRQRCRISLSLQRTKYMIFD
;
A
#
# COMPACT_ATOMS: atom_id res chain seq x y z
N MET A 1 -20.47 -14.92 9.92
CA MET A 1 -20.76 -13.82 10.88
C MET A 1 -21.09 -12.51 10.18
N SER A 2 -20.28 -11.97 9.24
CA SER A 2 -20.52 -10.61 8.69
C SER A 2 -21.89 -10.40 8.01
N LYS A 3 -22.40 -11.37 7.23
CA LYS A 3 -23.73 -11.27 6.58
C LYS A 3 -24.91 -11.08 7.54
N PHE A 4 -24.82 -11.64 8.75
CA PHE A 4 -25.88 -11.48 9.76
C PHE A 4 -25.89 -10.06 10.32
N TYR A 5 -24.71 -9.47 10.53
CA TYR A 5 -24.59 -8.07 10.96
C TYR A 5 -25.12 -7.11 9.90
N GLU A 6 -24.82 -7.35 8.63
CA GLU A 6 -25.33 -6.54 7.52
C GLU A 6 -26.87 -6.55 7.46
N LEU A 7 -27.49 -7.74 7.57
CA LEU A 7 -28.94 -7.90 7.59
C LEU A 7 -29.58 -7.28 8.83
N SER A 8 -28.96 -7.43 10.01
CA SER A 8 -29.46 -6.81 11.24
C SER A 8 -29.35 -5.28 11.19
N THR A 9 -28.30 -4.75 10.56
CA THR A 9 -28.08 -3.31 10.40
C THR A 9 -29.06 -2.73 9.40
N ALA A 10 -29.40 -3.45 8.32
CA ALA A 10 -30.48 -3.07 7.41
C ALA A 10 -31.82 -2.91 8.13
N ASN A 11 -32.11 -3.82 9.08
CA ASN A 11 -33.36 -3.82 9.83
C ASN A 11 -33.37 -2.78 10.97
N GLN A 12 -32.26 -2.61 11.69
CA GLN A 12 -32.17 -1.77 12.89
C GLN A 12 -31.71 -0.33 12.60
N HIS A 13 -30.85 -0.14 11.59
CA HIS A 13 -30.22 1.14 11.26
C HIS A 13 -30.04 1.32 9.74
N LEU A 14 -31.15 1.60 9.05
CA LEU A 14 -31.17 1.77 7.59
C LEU A 14 -30.12 2.76 7.05
N ARG A 15 -29.84 3.84 7.78
CA ARG A 15 -28.78 4.81 7.40
C ARG A 15 -27.38 4.19 7.40
N ALA A 16 -27.06 3.39 8.42
CA ALA A 16 -25.79 2.67 8.48
C ALA A 16 -25.71 1.60 7.39
N HIS A 17 -26.84 0.96 7.06
CA HIS A 17 -26.90 0.04 5.94
C HIS A 17 -26.66 0.73 4.58
N HIS A 18 -27.29 1.88 4.34
CA HIS A 18 -27.04 2.67 3.12
C HIS A 18 -25.60 3.17 3.03
N ALA A 19 -24.91 3.42 4.14
CA ALA A 19 -23.49 3.76 4.12
C ALA A 19 -22.61 2.62 3.56
N PHE A 20 -23.02 1.35 3.66
CA PHE A 20 -22.32 0.24 3.00
C PHE A 20 -22.51 0.24 1.47
N LEU A 21 -23.54 0.89 0.97
CA LEU A 21 -23.83 1.03 -0.48
C LEU A 21 -23.07 2.20 -1.11
N MET A 22 -22.18 2.86 -0.37
CA MET A 22 -21.37 3.95 -0.87
C MET A 22 -20.44 3.50 -2.01
N PRO A 23 -20.12 4.39 -2.97
CA PRO A 23 -19.19 4.08 -4.04
C PRO A 23 -17.84 3.60 -3.51
N GLN A 24 -17.21 2.66 -4.21
CA GLN A 24 -15.99 2.00 -3.75
C GLN A 24 -14.87 2.97 -3.40
N TYR A 25 -14.67 4.03 -4.19
CA TYR A 25 -13.64 5.04 -3.95
C TYR A 25 -13.84 5.81 -2.63
N THR A 26 -15.09 6.12 -2.25
CA THR A 26 -15.37 6.78 -0.97
C THR A 26 -15.08 5.85 0.21
N ARG A 27 -15.41 4.56 0.09
CA ARG A 27 -15.08 3.56 1.10
C ARG A 27 -13.57 3.37 1.22
N GLU A 28 -12.87 3.30 0.10
CA GLU A 28 -11.42 3.11 0.05
C GLU A 28 -10.69 4.27 0.75
N LEU A 29 -11.15 5.51 0.55
CA LEU A 29 -10.63 6.69 1.25
C LEU A 29 -10.66 6.50 2.78
N PHE A 30 -11.78 6.07 3.34
CA PHE A 30 -11.90 5.85 4.78
C PHE A 30 -11.01 4.70 5.28
N ILE A 31 -10.88 3.63 4.50
CA ILE A 31 -9.99 2.51 4.82
C ILE A 31 -8.54 2.99 4.87
N ARG A 32 -8.07 3.69 3.82
CA ARG A 32 -6.68 4.18 3.75
C ARG A 32 -6.35 5.25 4.78
N CYS A 33 -7.32 6.06 5.20
CA CYS A 33 -7.16 6.95 6.36
C CYS A 33 -6.85 6.18 7.64
N GLY A 34 -7.52 5.06 7.88
CA GLY A 34 -7.30 4.20 9.05
C GLY A 34 -5.97 3.45 8.99
N GLU A 35 -5.53 3.07 7.79
CA GLU A 35 -4.29 2.32 7.56
C GLU A 35 -3.05 3.21 7.45
N VAL A 36 -3.19 4.54 7.48
CA VAL A 36 -2.08 5.47 7.17
C VAL A 36 -0.88 5.32 8.11
N SER A 37 -1.11 4.86 9.35
CA SER A 37 -0.05 4.59 10.32
C SER A 37 0.78 3.36 9.98
N GLU A 38 0.20 2.39 9.28
CA GLU A 38 0.82 1.10 8.93
C GLU A 38 1.35 1.12 7.50
N GLU A 39 0.53 1.57 6.56
CA GLU A 39 0.76 1.57 5.12
C GLU A 39 1.38 2.89 4.61
N GLY A 40 1.36 3.94 5.44
CA GLY A 40 1.88 5.25 5.10
C GLY A 40 0.92 6.10 4.24
N VAL A 41 1.33 7.34 4.00
CA VAL A 41 0.49 8.36 3.34
C VAL A 41 0.35 8.18 1.81
N ILE A 42 1.20 7.34 1.21
CA ILE A 42 1.31 7.23 -0.25
C ILE A 42 0.04 6.62 -0.88
N SER A 43 -0.53 5.59 -0.24
CA SER A 43 -1.80 4.98 -0.67
C SER A 43 -2.98 5.93 -0.47
N LEU A 44 -3.03 6.62 0.69
CA LEU A 44 -4.05 7.63 0.97
C LEU A 44 -4.02 8.78 -0.05
N HIS A 45 -2.84 9.25 -0.44
CA HIS A 45 -2.72 10.31 -1.43
C HIS A 45 -3.27 9.88 -2.81
N ALA A 46 -3.12 8.61 -3.18
CA ALA A 46 -3.74 8.08 -4.40
C ALA A 46 -5.28 8.17 -4.34
N CYS A 47 -5.88 7.81 -3.20
CA CYS A 47 -7.32 7.93 -3.00
C CYS A 47 -7.80 9.38 -3.02
N LEU A 48 -7.01 10.32 -2.49
CA LEU A 48 -7.36 11.75 -2.51
C LEU A 48 -7.32 12.33 -3.93
N ILE A 49 -6.36 11.90 -4.76
CA ILE A 49 -6.29 12.30 -6.17
C ILE A 49 -7.52 11.76 -6.93
N GLU A 50 -7.83 10.47 -6.78
CA GLU A 50 -9.01 9.85 -7.42
C GLU A 50 -10.32 10.50 -6.96
N PHE A 51 -10.40 10.86 -5.68
CA PHE A 51 -11.55 11.54 -5.10
C PHE A 51 -11.70 12.97 -5.63
N ALA A 52 -10.61 13.70 -5.83
CA ALA A 52 -10.63 15.03 -6.44
C ALA A 52 -11.07 14.98 -7.92
N ASP A 53 -10.60 13.98 -8.67
CA ASP A 53 -10.98 13.78 -10.08
C ASP A 53 -12.48 13.45 -10.22
N THR A 54 -13.01 12.63 -9.30
CA THR A 54 -14.42 12.21 -9.27
C THR A 54 -15.33 13.25 -8.58
N TRP A 55 -14.80 14.40 -8.13
CA TRP A 55 -15.54 15.38 -7.34
C TRP A 55 -16.78 15.92 -8.07
N SER A 56 -16.67 16.13 -9.38
CA SER A 56 -17.79 16.62 -10.20
C SER A 56 -18.94 15.60 -10.33
N GLU A 57 -18.63 14.30 -10.25
CA GLU A 57 -19.61 13.22 -10.34
C GLU A 57 -20.34 12.97 -9.01
N LEU A 58 -19.75 13.41 -7.89
CA LEU A 58 -20.30 13.25 -6.56
C LEU A 58 -21.51 14.17 -6.27
N GLY A 59 -21.77 15.15 -7.13
CA GLY A 59 -22.90 16.06 -7.01
C GLY A 59 -22.78 17.05 -5.84
N PHE A 60 -21.56 17.30 -5.36
CA PHE A 60 -21.32 18.34 -4.36
C PHE A 60 -21.45 19.74 -5.00
N PRO A 61 -22.05 20.71 -4.28
CA PRO A 61 -22.37 22.02 -4.84
C PRO A 61 -21.16 22.95 -5.03
N ASP A 62 -20.07 22.69 -4.31
CA ASP A 62 -18.89 23.55 -4.28
C ASP A 62 -17.73 22.97 -5.10
N GLU A 63 -16.74 23.80 -5.45
CA GLU A 63 -15.48 23.35 -6.04
C GLU A 63 -14.72 22.42 -5.07
N CYS A 64 -13.93 21.49 -5.63
CA CYS A 64 -13.17 20.55 -4.82
C CYS A 64 -12.14 21.32 -3.96
N PRO A 65 -12.12 21.13 -2.63
CA PRO A 65 -11.12 21.76 -1.77
C PRO A 65 -9.72 21.15 -1.97
N LEU A 66 -9.62 20.02 -2.65
CA LEU A 66 -8.37 19.35 -2.99
C LEU A 66 -7.96 19.76 -4.39
N SER A 67 -6.83 20.45 -4.50
CA SER A 67 -6.20 20.78 -5.78
C SER A 67 -4.78 20.23 -5.79
N SER A 68 -4.50 19.27 -6.66
CA SER A 68 -3.15 18.79 -6.91
C SER A 68 -2.67 19.32 -8.26
N SER A 69 -1.45 19.85 -8.32
CA SER A 69 -0.86 20.23 -9.60
C SER A 69 -0.46 18.99 -10.40
N GLU A 70 -0.33 19.13 -11.72
CA GLU A 70 0.14 18.03 -12.58
C GLU A 70 1.54 17.53 -12.17
N GLU A 71 2.39 18.43 -11.67
CA GLU A 71 3.70 18.06 -11.13
C GLU A 71 3.59 17.20 -9.86
N ASP A 72 2.65 17.54 -8.97
CA ASP A 72 2.42 16.78 -7.74
C ASP A 72 1.87 15.38 -8.02
N ILE A 73 0.97 15.27 -9.00
CA ILE A 73 0.42 14.00 -9.47
C ILE A 73 1.55 13.14 -10.05
N ARG A 74 2.36 13.70 -10.95
CA ARG A 74 3.50 12.97 -11.55
C ARG A 74 4.51 12.50 -10.51
N LYS A 75 4.78 13.35 -9.51
CA LYS A 75 5.67 13.00 -8.40
C LYS A 75 5.07 11.87 -7.56
N HIS A 76 3.77 11.94 -7.27
CA HIS A 76 3.07 10.87 -6.55
C HIS A 76 3.08 9.56 -7.34
N ASP A 77 2.86 9.57 -8.65
CA ASP A 77 2.91 8.36 -9.49
C ASP A 77 4.26 7.62 -9.36
N GLN A 78 5.37 8.37 -9.36
CA GLN A 78 6.71 7.79 -9.17
C GLN A 78 6.88 7.17 -7.76
N GLN A 79 6.37 7.85 -6.74
CA GLN A 79 6.38 7.36 -5.35
C GLN A 79 5.47 6.14 -5.19
N PHE A 80 4.31 6.15 -5.85
CA PHE A 80 3.32 5.09 -5.81
C PHE A 80 3.81 3.84 -6.53
N GLN A 81 4.58 3.99 -7.61
CA GLN A 81 5.26 2.87 -8.25
C GLN A 81 6.27 2.22 -7.30
N SER A 82 7.09 3.03 -6.63
CA SER A 82 8.06 2.52 -5.64
C SER A 82 7.37 1.82 -4.47
N TYR A 83 6.23 2.36 -4.01
CA TYR A 83 5.36 1.74 -3.01
C TYR A 83 4.85 0.37 -3.49
N ARG A 84 4.30 0.28 -4.71
CA ARG A 84 3.83 -1.00 -5.27
C ARG A 84 4.94 -2.03 -5.38
N ASP A 85 6.13 -1.62 -5.79
CA ASP A 85 7.29 -2.52 -5.89
C ASP A 85 7.71 -3.05 -4.52
N PHE A 86 7.71 -2.19 -3.49
CA PHE A 86 7.95 -2.59 -2.11
C PHE A 86 6.92 -3.63 -1.63
N HIS A 87 5.63 -3.35 -1.79
CA HIS A 87 4.56 -4.27 -1.38
C HIS A 87 4.62 -5.60 -2.11
N ARG A 88 4.96 -5.60 -3.40
CA ARG A 88 5.13 -6.81 -4.19
C ARG A 88 6.26 -7.69 -3.63
N VAL A 89 7.41 -7.10 -3.31
CA VAL A 89 8.53 -7.83 -2.71
C VAL A 89 8.14 -8.36 -1.33
N GLN A 90 7.44 -7.56 -0.52
CA GLN A 90 6.97 -7.98 0.80
C GLN A 90 5.99 -9.16 0.69
N GLU A 91 5.04 -9.14 -0.24
CA GLU A 91 4.10 -10.23 -0.48
C GLU A 91 4.81 -11.52 -0.89
N MET A 92 5.82 -11.42 -1.77
CA MET A 92 6.66 -12.56 -2.14
C MET A 92 7.40 -13.14 -0.93
N ALA A 93 7.95 -12.28 -0.06
CA ALA A 93 8.61 -12.71 1.16
C ALA A 93 7.63 -13.43 2.11
N ARG A 94 6.44 -12.87 2.35
CA ARG A 94 5.40 -13.49 3.19
C ARG A 94 5.03 -14.88 2.69
N LYS A 95 4.81 -15.03 1.37
CA LYS A 95 4.53 -16.32 0.73
C LYS A 95 5.69 -17.31 0.88
N LEU A 96 6.93 -16.85 0.72
CA LEU A 96 8.12 -17.69 0.84
C LEU A 96 8.32 -18.21 2.27
N PHE A 97 8.12 -17.35 3.26
CA PHE A 97 8.34 -17.67 4.67
C PHE A 97 7.09 -18.20 5.39
N SER A 98 5.96 -18.28 4.70
CA SER A 98 4.66 -18.64 5.28
C SER A 98 4.31 -17.77 6.50
N THR A 99 4.58 -16.46 6.40
CA THR A 99 4.27 -15.48 7.45
C THR A 99 3.05 -14.65 7.07
N ASP A 100 2.38 -14.06 8.06
CA ASP A 100 1.36 -13.04 7.81
C ASP A 100 1.97 -11.63 7.64
N SER A 101 1.13 -10.59 7.63
CA SER A 101 1.55 -9.19 7.52
C SER A 101 2.42 -8.72 8.69
N GLU A 102 2.20 -9.28 9.87
CA GLU A 102 2.92 -8.97 11.11
C GLU A 102 4.21 -9.79 11.27
N GLY A 103 4.50 -10.67 10.31
CA GLY A 103 5.64 -11.58 10.38
C GLY A 103 5.43 -12.75 11.35
N TRP A 104 4.19 -13.02 11.75
CA TRP A 104 3.88 -14.16 12.59
C TRP A 104 4.09 -15.47 11.84
N ILE A 105 4.68 -16.44 12.52
CA ILE A 105 4.92 -17.79 12.01
C ILE A 105 4.19 -18.77 12.91
N SER A 106 3.49 -19.72 12.30
CA SER A 106 2.79 -20.78 13.02
C SER A 106 3.76 -21.57 13.93
N PRO A 107 3.39 -21.84 15.20
CA PRO A 107 4.20 -22.67 16.11
C PRO A 107 4.42 -24.10 15.60
N GLN A 108 3.63 -24.55 14.64
CA GLN A 108 3.77 -25.88 14.03
C GLN A 108 4.91 -25.92 12.98
N LEU A 109 5.45 -24.77 12.59
CA LEU A 109 6.57 -24.65 11.65
C LEU A 109 7.91 -24.54 12.38
N ASP A 110 8.97 -25.05 11.77
CA ASP A 110 10.34 -24.91 12.29
C ASP A 110 10.83 -23.46 12.12
N PHE A 111 10.62 -22.65 13.16
CA PHE A 111 11.05 -21.25 13.21
C PHE A 111 12.56 -21.09 12.96
N ALA A 112 13.39 -21.98 13.50
CA ALA A 112 14.85 -21.88 13.38
C ALA A 112 15.32 -22.12 11.94
N LYS A 113 14.61 -22.98 11.18
CA LYS A 113 14.84 -23.15 9.74
C LYS A 113 14.50 -21.87 8.97
N TRP A 114 13.33 -21.28 9.20
CA TRP A 114 12.89 -20.08 8.48
C TRP A 114 13.73 -18.85 8.83
N GLN A 115 14.11 -18.69 10.09
CA GLN A 115 15.01 -17.63 10.53
C GLN A 115 16.37 -17.71 9.83
N ARG A 116 16.96 -18.91 9.71
CA ARG A 116 18.21 -19.11 8.96
C ARG A 116 18.06 -18.72 7.50
N MET A 117 17.01 -19.19 6.84
CA MET A 117 16.73 -18.86 5.43
C MET A 117 16.57 -17.35 5.22
N ASN A 118 15.88 -16.66 6.15
CA ASN A 118 15.71 -15.20 6.09
C ASN A 118 17.06 -14.47 6.20
N ILE A 119 17.91 -14.87 7.15
CA ILE A 119 19.25 -14.30 7.31
C ILE A 119 20.09 -14.51 6.04
N GLU A 120 20.07 -15.71 5.46
CA GLU A 120 20.80 -16.02 4.22
C GLU A 120 20.33 -15.17 3.04
N LEU A 121 19.01 -15.06 2.82
CA LEU A 121 18.46 -14.22 1.76
C LEU A 121 18.80 -12.74 1.96
N LEU A 122 18.69 -12.22 3.19
CA LEU A 122 19.07 -10.85 3.51
C LEU A 122 20.55 -10.58 3.21
N GLN A 123 21.44 -11.54 3.51
CA GLN A 123 22.87 -11.42 3.19
C GLN A 123 23.11 -11.38 1.68
N VAL A 124 22.45 -12.25 0.90
CA VAL A 124 22.58 -12.26 -0.57
C VAL A 124 22.09 -10.94 -1.17
N LEU A 125 20.92 -10.47 -0.75
CA LEU A 125 20.35 -9.21 -1.22
C LEU A 125 21.23 -8.01 -0.87
N THR A 126 21.78 -7.97 0.35
CA THR A 126 22.69 -6.90 0.78
C THR A 126 23.95 -6.86 -0.09
N ARG A 127 24.55 -8.03 -0.38
CA ARG A 127 25.73 -8.13 -1.25
C ARG A 127 25.42 -7.69 -2.68
N GLN A 128 24.27 -8.11 -3.24
CA GLN A 128 23.84 -7.69 -4.57
C GLN A 128 23.62 -6.18 -4.64
N ARG A 129 22.96 -5.60 -3.63
CA ARG A 129 22.76 -4.15 -3.55
C ARG A 129 24.07 -3.37 -3.49
N CYS A 130 25.04 -3.82 -2.68
CA CYS A 130 26.38 -3.23 -2.65
C CYS A 130 27.10 -3.32 -4.00
N ARG A 131 26.97 -4.45 -4.70
CA ARG A 131 27.55 -4.61 -6.05
C ARG A 131 26.95 -3.61 -7.05
N ILE A 132 25.63 -3.45 -7.03
CA ILE A 132 24.92 -2.51 -7.92
C ILE A 132 25.27 -1.05 -7.58
N SER A 133 25.36 -0.69 -6.29
CA SER A 133 25.74 0.66 -5.89
C SER A 133 27.17 1.00 -6.31
N LEU A 134 28.10 0.04 -6.15
CA LEU A 134 29.49 0.18 -6.58
C LEU A 134 29.60 0.27 -8.11
N SER A 135 28.82 -0.51 -8.87
CA SER A 135 28.81 -0.40 -10.32
C SER A 135 28.26 0.94 -10.79
N LEU A 136 27.15 1.42 -10.22
CA LEU A 136 26.56 2.73 -10.56
C LEU A 136 27.50 3.90 -10.27
N GLN A 137 28.24 3.85 -9.16
CA GLN A 137 29.29 4.84 -8.88
C GLN A 137 30.38 4.77 -9.95
N ARG A 138 30.86 3.57 -10.27
CA ARG A 138 31.90 3.37 -11.29
C ARG A 138 31.48 3.82 -12.69
N THR A 139 30.21 3.68 -13.06
CA THR A 139 29.67 4.19 -14.33
C THR A 139 29.54 5.71 -14.32
N LYS A 140 29.14 6.33 -13.19
CA LYS A 140 29.15 7.79 -13.06
C LYS A 140 30.55 8.36 -13.27
N TYR A 141 31.58 7.76 -12.69
CA TYR A 141 32.96 8.22 -12.89
C TYR A 141 33.49 8.00 -14.32
N MET A 142 32.95 7.06 -15.10
CA MET A 142 33.35 6.83 -16.50
C MET A 142 32.60 7.66 -17.55
N ILE A 143 31.54 8.40 -17.17
CA ILE A 143 30.75 9.25 -18.09
C ILE A 143 31.21 10.72 -18.03
N PHE A 144 32.07 11.07 -17.06
CA PHE A 144 32.64 12.42 -16.88
C PHE A 144 34.14 12.53 -17.24
N ASP A 145 34.70 11.50 -17.88
CA ASP A 145 36.01 11.50 -18.55
C ASP A 145 35.82 11.36 -20.07
#